data_AF-A0A7X2L4G8-F1
#
_entry.id   AF-A0A7X2L4G8-F1
#
_cell.length_a   1.000
_cell.length_b   1.000
_cell.length_c   1.000
_cell.angle_alpha   90.00
_cell.angle_beta   90.00
_cell.angle_gamma   90.00
#
_symmetry.space_group_name_H-M   'P 1'
#
loop_
_entity.id
_entity.type
_entity.pdbx_description
1 polymer ?
#
loop_
_entity_poly.entity_id
_entity_poly.type
_entity_poly.pdbx_seq_one_letter_code
_entity_poly.pdbx_strand_id
1 'polypeptide(L)'
;MQTTGNLGLKKPEGTDIVDITDLNGNMDILDNTVNGKVDKISGKQLSTNDYTAAEKTKLTGIAAGANNYTHPNHTGDVTSTGDGVTAITPGVIVDADVNATAGIAATKIGTGVVSNTEFGYLDGVTSGIQAQLAARPLLTTTPQQTTAALTYYVRTDGNDSNTGLVNTAGGAFKTIAKAVSMIPQIVNHDVAITTAAGTYTDEIVLGGYSGSGQIVISGAASVSASINYKVKNVFATRNSIRININGFEFTDAPAIRNNSCVYVMENPGFFEVAISRSVFVNTAKNGVSISGSATVNVYNCEISNKQYAVFASYKGSVAVQETIGTGNTYRFRTVAGGRIDYFNCAIAGLDAVSDAGIIMGAPGIVNPWGDNTLSMRPAMRAYAHGTTSQALSAAVWTKAQFPQENVDNLSNYDPSLHRFTVSQEGIYQINSVVTFLNPSAGAACELYLYVNGAGYRRLGYAPAQAGTSMCVTGSASELLHKNDTVEIYVCCGSACNLSLATDSNFEIVRVA
;
A
#
# COMPACT_ATOMS: atom_id res chain seq x y z
N MET A 1 -51.41 111.64 114.77
CA MET A 1 -50.50 111.12 113.73
C MET A 1 -51.13 109.92 113.01
N GLN A 2 -51.23 109.96 111.68
CA GLN A 2 -51.78 108.94 110.76
C GLN A 2 -50.68 107.97 110.24
N THR A 3 -51.02 106.97 109.42
CA THR A 3 -50.04 106.07 108.74
C THR A 3 -50.27 105.97 107.22
N THR A 4 -49.23 105.67 106.42
CA THR A 4 -49.34 105.45 104.97
C THR A 4 -49.97 104.10 104.61
N GLY A 5 -50.61 104.00 103.44
CA GLY A 5 -51.31 102.78 103.00
C GLY A 5 -50.44 101.66 102.42
N ASN A 6 -49.17 101.90 102.10
CA ASN A 6 -48.27 100.91 101.48
C ASN A 6 -47.39 100.21 102.53
N LEU A 7 -46.55 100.99 103.19
CA LEU A 7 -45.56 100.52 104.15
C LEU A 7 -45.94 100.94 105.57
N GLY A 8 -47.18 101.40 105.82
CA GLY A 8 -47.65 101.70 107.18
C GLY A 8 -46.90 102.83 107.89
N LEU A 9 -46.23 103.73 107.17
CA LEU A 9 -45.31 104.72 107.76
C LEU A 9 -46.09 105.82 108.48
N LYS A 10 -45.71 106.17 109.71
CA LYS A 10 -46.21 107.29 110.51
C LYS A 10 -46.12 108.62 109.74
N LYS A 11 -47.23 109.35 109.68
CA LYS A 11 -47.42 110.62 108.95
C LYS A 11 -48.11 111.66 109.86
N PRO A 12 -47.44 112.75 110.26
CA PRO A 12 -47.98 113.77 111.17
C PRO A 12 -49.13 114.58 110.57
N GLU A 13 -50.05 115.09 111.41
CA GLU A 13 -51.14 115.96 110.97
C GLU A 13 -51.57 117.02 112.00
N GLY A 14 -51.78 118.26 111.53
CA GLY A 14 -52.25 119.36 112.36
C GLY A 14 -51.27 119.77 113.47
N THR A 15 -51.73 119.68 114.71
CA THR A 15 -51.03 120.10 115.94
C THR A 15 -50.10 119.03 116.52
N ASP A 16 -49.86 117.91 115.82
CA ASP A 16 -49.00 116.82 116.29
C ASP A 16 -47.54 117.25 116.47
N ILE A 17 -46.93 116.87 117.61
CA ILE A 17 -45.49 116.99 117.83
C ILE A 17 -44.82 115.72 117.30
N VAL A 18 -43.91 115.86 116.34
CA VAL A 18 -43.10 114.77 115.77
C VAL A 18 -41.82 114.62 116.58
N ASP A 19 -41.58 113.43 117.14
CA ASP A 19 -40.35 113.14 117.86
C ASP A 19 -39.40 112.21 117.07
N ILE A 20 -38.23 111.93 117.64
CA ILE A 20 -37.21 111.09 117.00
C ILE A 20 -37.66 109.62 116.86
N THR A 21 -38.58 109.17 117.70
CA THR A 21 -39.10 107.80 117.73
C THR A 21 -39.96 107.53 116.51
N ASP A 22 -40.77 108.51 116.10
CA ASP A 22 -41.60 108.42 114.91
C ASP A 22 -40.78 108.30 113.63
N LEU A 23 -39.65 108.99 113.57
CA LEU A 23 -38.72 108.93 112.44
C LEU A 23 -38.01 107.58 112.36
N ASN A 24 -37.52 107.07 113.50
CA ASN A 24 -36.82 105.78 113.53
C ASN A 24 -37.76 104.62 113.17
N GLY A 25 -39.00 104.64 113.64
CA GLY A 25 -39.98 103.59 113.31
C GLY A 25 -40.32 103.53 111.82
N ASN A 26 -40.37 104.67 111.13
CA ASN A 26 -40.54 104.68 109.67
C ASN A 26 -39.33 104.12 108.94
N MET A 27 -38.14 104.36 109.48
CA MET A 27 -36.90 103.92 108.84
C MET A 27 -36.72 102.40 108.93
N ASP A 28 -37.11 101.78 110.04
CA ASP A 28 -37.07 100.31 110.16
C ASP A 28 -37.98 99.61 109.14
N ILE A 29 -39.15 100.18 108.83
CA ILE A 29 -40.07 99.58 107.86
C ILE A 29 -39.55 99.73 106.42
N LEU A 30 -38.93 100.87 106.11
CA LEU A 30 -38.31 101.08 104.80
C LEU A 30 -37.11 100.15 104.59
N ASP A 31 -36.30 99.90 105.62
CA ASP A 31 -35.16 98.98 105.57
C ASP A 31 -35.59 97.54 105.24
N ASN A 32 -36.61 97.04 105.92
CA ASN A 32 -37.19 95.71 105.63
C ASN A 32 -37.79 95.60 104.22
N THR A 33 -38.40 96.67 103.71
CA THR A 33 -39.02 96.66 102.38
C THR A 33 -37.96 96.64 101.27
N VAL A 34 -36.86 97.36 101.45
CA VAL A 34 -35.75 97.38 100.49
C VAL A 34 -35.08 96.00 100.43
N ASN A 35 -35.01 95.25 101.53
CA ASN A 35 -34.50 93.87 101.58
C ASN A 35 -35.32 92.87 100.72
N GLY A 36 -36.59 93.18 100.42
CA GLY A 36 -37.46 92.34 99.56
C GLY A 36 -37.38 92.67 98.06
N LYS A 37 -36.59 93.67 97.67
CA LYS A 37 -36.43 94.04 96.26
C LYS A 37 -35.25 93.26 95.67
N VAL A 38 -35.39 92.83 94.41
CA VAL A 38 -34.27 92.25 93.68
C VAL A 38 -33.40 93.36 93.10
N ASP A 39 -32.09 93.28 93.32
CA ASP A 39 -31.11 94.24 92.79
C ASP A 39 -31.00 94.15 91.27
N LYS A 40 -30.87 95.31 90.63
CA LYS A 40 -30.60 95.41 89.20
C LYS A 40 -29.11 95.32 88.94
N ILE A 41 -28.68 94.25 88.30
CA ILE A 41 -27.29 94.08 87.84
C ILE A 41 -27.20 94.45 86.35
N SER A 42 -26.22 95.28 85.99
CA SER A 42 -26.00 95.67 84.59
C SER A 42 -25.54 94.48 83.75
N GLY A 43 -26.18 94.27 82.60
CA GLY A 43 -25.90 93.15 81.68
C GLY A 43 -26.73 91.87 81.91
N LYS A 44 -27.60 91.83 82.93
CA LYS A 44 -28.63 90.78 83.10
C LYS A 44 -30.03 91.42 83.18
N GLN A 45 -31.07 90.66 82.80
CA GLN A 45 -32.44 90.99 83.21
C GLN A 45 -32.69 90.50 84.67
N LEU A 46 -33.68 91.10 85.36
CA LEU A 46 -34.10 90.72 86.72
C LEU A 46 -34.89 89.39 86.66
N SER A 47 -34.30 88.34 87.25
CA SER A 47 -34.60 86.88 87.22
C SER A 47 -34.34 86.09 85.91
N THR A 48 -33.84 84.86 86.08
CA THR A 48 -32.87 84.10 85.26
C THR A 48 -33.48 83.14 84.21
N ASN A 49 -33.52 83.58 82.94
CA ASN A 49 -34.01 82.81 81.77
C ASN A 49 -35.49 82.40 81.85
N ASP A 50 -36.36 83.36 81.57
CA ASP A 50 -37.76 83.06 81.22
C ASP A 50 -37.83 82.53 79.77
N TYR A 51 -37.15 81.41 79.46
CA TYR A 51 -37.57 80.63 78.29
C TYR A 51 -39.01 80.20 78.56
N THR A 52 -39.91 80.51 77.63
CA THR A 52 -41.28 80.02 77.74
C THR A 52 -41.25 78.48 77.76
N ALA A 53 -42.24 77.85 78.41
CA ALA A 53 -42.32 76.38 78.42
C ALA A 53 -42.29 75.78 76.99
N ALA A 54 -42.78 76.52 76.00
CA ALA A 54 -42.77 76.13 74.59
C ALA A 54 -41.36 76.12 73.96
N GLU A 55 -40.54 77.13 74.23
CA GLU A 55 -39.15 77.20 73.74
C GLU A 55 -38.29 76.13 74.39
N LYS A 56 -38.48 75.92 75.69
CA LYS A 56 -37.82 74.83 76.41
C LYS A 56 -38.22 73.46 75.86
N THR A 57 -39.49 73.27 75.48
CA THR A 57 -39.99 72.03 74.85
C THR A 57 -39.36 71.79 73.48
N LYS A 58 -39.22 72.83 72.64
CA LYS A 58 -38.54 72.73 71.34
C LYS A 58 -37.06 72.36 71.48
N LEU A 59 -36.37 72.94 72.45
CA LEU A 59 -34.96 72.66 72.72
C LEU A 59 -34.76 71.25 73.32
N THR A 60 -35.70 70.73 74.13
CA THR A 60 -35.64 69.35 74.62
C THR A 60 -35.92 68.29 73.56
N GLY A 61 -36.64 68.65 72.48
CA GLY A 61 -36.97 67.71 71.40
C GLY A 61 -35.81 67.43 70.44
N ILE A 62 -34.72 68.20 70.50
CA ILE A 62 -33.54 68.01 69.66
C ILE A 62 -32.59 67.07 70.41
N ALA A 63 -32.44 65.84 69.92
CA ALA A 63 -31.49 64.88 70.48
C ALA A 63 -30.06 65.43 70.37
N ALA A 64 -29.26 65.22 71.42
CA ALA A 64 -27.86 65.61 71.43
C ALA A 64 -27.12 64.91 70.27
N GLY A 65 -26.61 65.70 69.32
CA GLY A 65 -25.87 65.20 68.15
C GLY A 65 -26.69 64.94 66.89
N ALA A 66 -27.94 65.41 66.77
CA ALA A 66 -28.72 65.28 65.54
C ALA A 66 -28.04 65.98 64.34
N ASN A 67 -27.36 65.20 63.47
CA ASN A 67 -26.85 65.66 62.19
C ASN A 67 -27.89 65.37 61.09
N ASN A 68 -28.36 66.42 60.44
CA ASN A 68 -29.20 66.35 59.25
C ASN A 68 -28.35 65.88 58.04
N TYR A 69 -28.02 64.58 57.95
CA TYR A 69 -27.33 64.04 56.79
C TYR A 69 -28.23 63.08 56.00
N THR A 70 -28.85 63.62 54.96
CA THR A 70 -29.43 62.85 53.85
C THR A 70 -28.41 62.81 52.71
N HIS A 71 -27.94 61.61 52.36
CA HIS A 71 -26.97 61.39 51.30
C HIS A 71 -27.62 61.66 49.91
N PRO A 72 -27.00 62.44 49.01
CA PRO A 72 -27.52 62.60 47.64
C PRO A 72 -27.45 61.27 46.90
N ASN A 73 -28.52 60.92 46.19
CA ASN A 73 -28.53 59.72 45.36
C ASN A 73 -27.52 59.87 44.20
N HIS A 74 -26.81 58.80 43.85
CA HIS A 74 -26.02 58.71 42.62
C HIS A 74 -26.88 58.08 41.52
N THR A 75 -26.73 58.55 40.28
CA THR A 75 -27.36 57.93 39.10
C THR A 75 -26.32 57.17 38.28
N GLY A 76 -26.59 55.90 38.00
CA GLY A 76 -25.74 54.96 37.26
C GLY A 76 -25.77 53.55 37.87
N ASP A 77 -24.91 52.65 37.39
CA ASP A 77 -24.90 51.19 37.66
C ASP A 77 -24.57 50.77 39.11
N VAL A 78 -24.51 51.73 40.04
CA VAL A 78 -24.05 51.51 41.42
C VAL A 78 -25.08 51.99 42.42
N THR A 79 -25.52 51.09 43.29
CA THR A 79 -26.28 51.40 44.50
C THR A 79 -25.38 51.26 45.72
N SER A 80 -25.22 52.33 46.51
CA SER A 80 -24.52 52.29 47.80
C SER A 80 -25.51 52.55 48.92
N THR A 81 -25.52 51.68 49.93
CA THR A 81 -26.17 51.93 51.23
C THR A 81 -25.10 51.77 52.31
N GLY A 82 -25.09 52.69 53.27
CA GLY A 82 -23.98 52.96 54.18
C GLY A 82 -23.24 51.74 54.72
N ASP A 83 -22.04 51.50 54.15
CA ASP A 83 -20.91 50.65 54.58
C ASP A 83 -20.26 49.88 53.40
N GLY A 84 -20.80 50.00 52.18
CA GLY A 84 -20.11 49.63 50.94
C GLY A 84 -20.90 48.72 50.01
N VAL A 85 -20.61 48.80 48.71
CA VAL A 85 -21.18 47.92 47.67
C VAL A 85 -20.61 46.51 47.86
N THR A 86 -21.44 45.53 48.20
CA THR A 86 -20.97 44.14 48.37
C THR A 86 -21.17 43.26 47.14
N ALA A 87 -22.14 43.53 46.24
CA ALA A 87 -22.28 42.89 44.93
C ALA A 87 -23.32 43.61 44.03
N ILE A 88 -23.25 43.40 42.71
CA ILE A 88 -24.31 43.72 41.74
C ILE A 88 -25.18 42.48 41.55
N THR A 89 -26.50 42.60 41.69
CA THR A 89 -27.44 41.47 41.54
C THR A 89 -27.40 40.88 40.12
N PRO A 90 -27.52 39.54 39.94
CA PRO A 90 -27.58 38.93 38.61
C PRO A 90 -28.65 39.55 37.72
N GLY A 91 -28.31 39.84 36.46
CA GLY A 91 -29.23 40.39 35.46
C GLY A 91 -29.42 41.91 35.50
N VAL A 92 -28.74 42.62 36.41
CA VAL A 92 -28.78 44.10 36.48
C VAL A 92 -27.89 44.73 35.40
N ILE A 93 -26.75 44.11 35.07
CA ILE A 93 -25.96 44.50 33.91
C ILE A 93 -26.54 43.81 32.68
N VAL A 94 -27.12 44.60 31.77
CA VAL A 94 -27.63 44.18 30.47
C VAL A 94 -26.76 44.71 29.33
N ASP A 95 -26.96 44.20 28.12
CA ASP A 95 -26.19 44.62 26.94
C ASP A 95 -26.26 46.14 26.69
N ALA A 96 -27.38 46.79 27.03
CA ALA A 96 -27.55 48.22 26.88
C ALA A 96 -26.70 49.07 27.85
N ASP A 97 -26.29 48.49 28.99
CA ASP A 97 -25.40 49.16 29.96
C ASP A 97 -23.94 49.13 29.46
N VAL A 98 -23.62 48.20 28.56
CA VAL A 98 -22.33 48.11 27.89
C VAL A 98 -22.30 49.03 26.69
N ASN A 99 -21.62 50.17 26.83
CA ASN A 99 -21.40 51.09 25.70
C ASN A 99 -20.73 50.35 24.53
N ALA A 100 -21.16 50.61 23.29
CA ALA A 100 -20.58 50.01 22.08
C ALA A 100 -19.06 50.28 21.90
N THR A 101 -18.51 51.29 22.59
CA THR A 101 -17.07 51.61 22.63
C THR A 101 -16.34 51.06 23.86
N ALA A 102 -17.04 50.35 24.74
CA ALA A 102 -16.45 49.79 25.95
C ALA A 102 -15.42 48.72 25.58
N GLY A 103 -14.16 48.93 25.98
CA GLY A 103 -13.09 47.95 25.84
C GLY A 103 -13.17 46.84 26.89
N ILE A 104 -14.24 46.04 26.88
CA ILE A 104 -14.33 44.89 27.79
C ILE A 104 -13.36 43.81 27.31
N ALA A 105 -12.22 43.69 27.99
CA ALA A 105 -11.22 42.66 27.66
C ALA A 105 -11.79 41.25 27.86
N ALA A 106 -11.47 40.31 26.97
CA ALA A 106 -11.92 38.92 27.03
C ALA A 106 -11.55 38.24 28.36
N THR A 107 -10.45 38.68 28.98
CA THR A 107 -10.00 38.21 30.31
C THR A 107 -10.99 38.51 31.44
N LYS A 108 -11.94 39.41 31.23
CA LYS A 108 -12.98 39.79 32.21
C LYS A 108 -14.30 39.01 32.04
N ILE A 109 -14.45 38.18 30.99
CA ILE A 109 -15.69 37.45 30.63
C ILE A 109 -15.51 35.91 30.84
N GLY A 110 -14.36 35.44 31.34
CA GLY A 110 -14.07 34.01 31.57
C GLY A 110 -12.89 33.78 32.53
N THR A 111 -12.28 32.57 32.53
CA THR A 111 -11.14 32.20 33.42
C THR A 111 -9.85 32.98 33.17
N GLY A 112 -9.86 33.98 32.28
CA GLY A 112 -8.71 34.83 31.99
C GLY A 112 -7.63 34.22 31.08
N VAL A 113 -7.85 33.01 30.56
CA VAL A 113 -6.84 32.28 29.77
C VAL A 113 -6.86 32.65 28.28
N VAL A 114 -7.98 33.16 27.78
CA VAL A 114 -8.17 33.50 26.35
C VAL A 114 -7.85 34.98 26.12
N SER A 115 -6.86 35.28 25.28
CA SER A 115 -6.52 36.65 24.87
C SER A 115 -7.60 37.26 23.97
N ASN A 116 -7.60 38.60 23.79
CA ASN A 116 -8.52 39.26 22.87
C ASN A 116 -8.37 38.73 21.41
N THR A 117 -7.15 38.36 21.02
CA THR A 117 -6.88 37.75 19.70
C THR A 117 -7.52 36.37 19.57
N GLU A 118 -7.37 35.52 20.60
CA GLU A 118 -7.96 34.18 20.60
C GLU A 118 -9.49 34.20 20.67
N PHE A 119 -10.07 35.17 21.38
CA PHE A 119 -11.52 35.39 21.38
C PHE A 119 -12.03 35.87 20.02
N GLY A 120 -11.26 36.72 19.32
CA GLY A 120 -11.56 37.15 17.95
C GLY A 120 -11.55 36.01 16.93
N TYR A 121 -10.80 34.92 17.15
CA TYR A 121 -10.87 33.73 16.29
C TYR A 121 -12.20 32.97 16.39
N LEU A 122 -13.06 33.30 17.37
CA LEU A 122 -14.42 32.78 17.45
C LEU A 122 -15.40 33.53 16.51
N ASP A 123 -15.01 34.68 15.98
CA ASP A 123 -15.81 35.41 15.00
C ASP A 123 -15.90 34.60 13.70
N GLY A 124 -17.13 34.20 13.33
CA GLY A 124 -17.40 33.28 12.21
C GLY A 124 -17.70 31.83 12.59
N VAL A 125 -17.70 31.49 13.88
CA VAL A 125 -18.17 30.18 14.38
C VAL A 125 -19.71 30.11 14.26
N THR A 126 -20.23 29.18 13.45
CA THR A 126 -21.68 29.04 13.16
C THR A 126 -22.39 27.96 13.98
N SER A 127 -21.66 27.22 14.82
CA SER A 127 -22.18 26.20 15.75
C SER A 127 -21.18 25.98 16.90
N GLY A 128 -21.48 25.16 17.91
CA GLY A 128 -20.53 24.92 19.00
C GLY A 128 -19.14 24.51 18.49
N ILE A 129 -18.07 25.09 19.05
CA ILE A 129 -16.66 24.89 18.60
C ILE A 129 -16.32 23.40 18.48
N GLN A 130 -16.75 22.59 19.45
CA GLN A 130 -16.52 21.14 19.44
C GLN A 130 -17.17 20.45 18.22
N ALA A 131 -18.35 20.89 17.79
CA ALA A 131 -19.03 20.37 16.61
C ALA A 131 -18.28 20.74 15.33
N GLN A 132 -17.76 21.98 15.22
CA GLN A 132 -16.94 22.39 14.08
C GLN A 132 -15.61 21.62 14.02
N LEU A 133 -14.94 21.40 15.15
CA LEU A 133 -13.72 20.58 15.23
C LEU A 133 -13.99 19.12 14.85
N ALA A 134 -15.10 18.55 15.32
CA ALA A 134 -15.52 17.20 14.94
C ALA A 134 -15.92 17.09 13.45
N ALA A 135 -16.41 18.18 12.86
CA ALA A 135 -16.79 18.25 11.46
C ALA A 135 -15.62 18.56 10.50
N ARG A 136 -14.42 18.89 11.00
CA ARG A 136 -13.25 19.11 10.14
C ARG A 136 -12.92 17.81 9.40
N PRO A 137 -12.97 17.79 8.06
CA PRO A 137 -12.59 16.61 7.29
C PRO A 137 -11.14 16.23 7.61
N LEU A 138 -10.86 14.93 7.70
CA LEU A 138 -9.49 14.41 7.61
C LEU A 138 -8.83 15.02 6.37
N LEU A 139 -7.56 15.44 6.46
CA LEU A 139 -6.79 15.92 5.32
C LEU A 139 -6.74 14.83 4.25
N THR A 140 -7.64 14.93 3.27
CA THR A 140 -7.76 14.05 2.11
C THR A 140 -6.54 14.13 1.18
N THR A 141 -5.61 15.03 1.47
CA THR A 141 -4.37 15.28 0.72
C THR A 141 -3.16 14.51 1.24
N THR A 142 -3.19 13.96 2.47
CA THR A 142 -2.17 13.01 2.92
C THR A 142 -2.53 11.61 2.45
N PRO A 143 -1.62 10.87 1.78
CA PRO A 143 -1.83 9.46 1.46
C PRO A 143 -2.24 8.70 2.71
N GLN A 144 -3.45 8.16 2.68
CA GLN A 144 -3.95 7.32 3.77
C GLN A 144 -3.17 6.01 3.76
N GLN A 145 -2.90 5.47 4.95
CA GLN A 145 -2.27 4.16 5.13
C GLN A 145 -3.18 3.23 5.92
N THR A 146 -3.06 1.93 5.71
CA THR A 146 -3.73 0.94 6.57
C THR A 146 -3.19 1.04 8.00
N THR A 147 -4.07 1.13 8.99
CA THR A 147 -3.71 1.13 10.43
C THR A 147 -3.83 -0.25 11.09
N ALA A 148 -4.48 -1.20 10.42
CA ALA A 148 -4.61 -2.60 10.81
C ALA A 148 -4.91 -3.45 9.56
N ALA A 149 -4.95 -4.79 9.71
CA ALA A 149 -5.44 -5.68 8.67
C ALA A 149 -6.92 -5.40 8.36
N LEU A 150 -7.31 -5.50 7.08
CA LEU A 150 -8.66 -5.19 6.62
C LEU A 150 -9.26 -6.38 5.88
N THR A 151 -10.56 -6.61 6.05
CA THR A 151 -11.33 -7.57 5.25
C THR A 151 -12.62 -6.90 4.79
N TYR A 152 -12.80 -6.86 3.47
CA TYR A 152 -14.03 -6.38 2.84
C TYR A 152 -14.77 -7.54 2.18
N TYR A 153 -16.09 -7.54 2.30
CA TYR A 153 -17.00 -8.50 1.68
C TYR A 153 -17.75 -7.85 0.51
N VAL A 154 -17.84 -8.58 -0.58
CA VAL A 154 -18.53 -8.16 -1.81
C VAL A 154 -19.59 -9.18 -2.19
N ARG A 155 -20.83 -8.75 -2.42
CA ARG A 155 -21.97 -9.61 -2.75
C ARG A 155 -22.90 -8.95 -3.76
N THR A 156 -23.52 -9.72 -4.65
CA THR A 156 -24.46 -9.18 -5.65
C THR A 156 -25.74 -8.60 -5.04
N ASP A 157 -26.12 -9.05 -3.83
CA ASP A 157 -27.23 -8.53 -3.03
C ASP A 157 -26.82 -7.42 -2.03
N GLY A 158 -25.56 -6.97 -2.09
CA GLY A 158 -25.04 -5.88 -1.28
C GLY A 158 -25.38 -4.47 -1.79
N ASN A 159 -24.80 -3.45 -1.16
CA ASN A 159 -24.95 -2.04 -1.54
C ASN A 159 -23.61 -1.31 -1.36
N ASP A 160 -23.21 -0.47 -2.32
CA ASP A 160 -21.96 0.29 -2.26
C ASP A 160 -21.97 1.44 -1.23
N SER A 161 -23.14 1.73 -0.65
CA SER A 161 -23.29 2.57 0.54
C SER A 161 -23.03 1.83 1.87
N ASN A 162 -22.85 0.50 1.85
CA ASN A 162 -22.52 -0.27 3.06
C ASN A 162 -21.05 -0.05 3.48
N THR A 163 -20.64 -0.63 4.61
CA THR A 163 -19.26 -0.52 5.12
C THR A 163 -18.31 -1.56 4.52
N GLY A 164 -18.84 -2.65 3.96
CA GLY A 164 -18.07 -3.80 3.48
C GLY A 164 -17.54 -4.72 4.58
N LEU A 165 -17.76 -4.43 5.86
CA LEU A 165 -17.07 -5.12 6.97
C LEU A 165 -17.80 -6.37 7.49
N VAL A 166 -19.02 -6.63 7.01
CA VAL A 166 -19.84 -7.77 7.46
C VAL A 166 -20.36 -8.53 6.24
N ASN A 167 -20.21 -9.85 6.23
CA ASN A 167 -20.66 -10.72 5.14
C ASN A 167 -22.19 -10.96 5.15
N THR A 168 -22.96 -9.90 4.93
CA THR A 168 -24.43 -9.93 4.81
C THR A 168 -24.87 -8.94 3.74
N ALA A 169 -26.10 -9.05 3.22
CA ALA A 169 -26.64 -8.09 2.25
C ALA A 169 -26.61 -6.64 2.78
N GLY A 170 -26.86 -6.44 4.08
CA GLY A 170 -26.79 -5.12 4.73
C GLY A 170 -25.38 -4.65 5.10
N GLY A 171 -24.36 -5.51 4.97
CA GLY A 171 -22.99 -5.20 5.37
C GLY A 171 -21.98 -5.16 4.22
N ALA A 172 -22.18 -5.94 3.17
CA ALA A 172 -21.23 -6.10 2.07
C ALA A 172 -21.38 -5.03 0.98
N PHE A 173 -20.29 -4.71 0.28
CA PHE A 173 -20.34 -3.90 -0.94
C PHE A 173 -21.03 -4.66 -2.06
N LYS A 174 -21.60 -3.93 -3.02
CA LYS A 174 -22.20 -4.52 -4.22
C LYS A 174 -21.16 -4.83 -5.29
N THR A 175 -20.15 -3.99 -5.41
CA THR A 175 -19.12 -4.07 -6.46
C THR A 175 -17.73 -4.32 -5.90
N ILE A 176 -16.86 -4.95 -6.71
CA ILE A 176 -15.46 -5.16 -6.35
C ILE A 176 -14.71 -3.84 -6.46
N ALA A 177 -15.02 -3.03 -7.48
CA ALA A 177 -14.47 -1.69 -7.65
C ALA A 177 -14.69 -0.80 -6.41
N LYS A 178 -15.86 -0.90 -5.77
CA LYS A 178 -16.09 -0.17 -4.52
C LYS A 178 -15.18 -0.66 -3.40
N ALA A 179 -15.04 -1.96 -3.19
CA ALA A 179 -14.12 -2.51 -2.20
C ALA A 179 -12.67 -2.08 -2.44
N VAL A 180 -12.21 -2.10 -3.69
CA VAL A 180 -10.88 -1.63 -4.08
C VAL A 180 -10.69 -0.14 -3.77
N SER A 181 -11.72 0.70 -3.99
CA SER A 181 -11.67 2.14 -3.67
C SER A 181 -11.50 2.44 -2.18
N MET A 182 -11.79 1.47 -1.30
CA MET A 182 -11.64 1.60 0.15
C MET A 182 -10.24 1.23 0.63
N ILE A 183 -9.38 0.71 -0.25
CA ILE A 183 -8.00 0.35 0.09
C ILE A 183 -7.13 1.62 0.04
N PRO A 184 -6.44 1.98 1.14
CA PRO A 184 -5.49 3.08 1.13
C PRO A 184 -4.32 2.80 0.16
N GLN A 185 -3.71 3.85 -0.41
CA GLN A 185 -2.58 3.71 -1.34
C GLN A 185 -1.33 3.12 -0.66
N ILE A 186 -1.16 3.34 0.64
CA ILE A 186 -0.10 2.74 1.45
C ILE A 186 -0.69 1.57 2.26
N VAL A 187 -0.30 0.35 1.90
CA VAL A 187 -0.76 -0.91 2.49
C VAL A 187 0.38 -1.54 3.29
N ASN A 188 0.33 -1.39 4.60
CA ASN A 188 1.32 -1.93 5.55
C ASN A 188 0.85 -3.21 6.25
N HIS A 189 -0.43 -3.54 6.13
CA HIS A 189 -1.06 -4.73 6.68
C HIS A 189 -1.80 -5.51 5.58
N ASP A 190 -2.14 -6.76 5.84
CA ASP A 190 -2.88 -7.59 4.89
C ASP A 190 -4.30 -7.04 4.66
N VAL A 191 -4.66 -6.89 3.39
CA VAL A 191 -5.99 -6.46 2.95
C VAL A 191 -6.63 -7.57 2.12
N ALA A 192 -7.76 -8.10 2.58
CA ALA A 192 -8.51 -9.13 1.89
C ALA A 192 -9.83 -8.57 1.34
N ILE A 193 -10.16 -8.90 0.09
CA ILE A 193 -11.50 -8.74 -0.48
C ILE A 193 -12.05 -10.15 -0.72
N THR A 194 -13.11 -10.51 0.00
CA THR A 194 -13.81 -11.78 -0.14
C THR A 194 -15.10 -11.57 -0.93
N THR A 195 -15.17 -12.17 -2.11
CA THR A 195 -16.31 -12.03 -3.01
C THR A 195 -17.22 -13.24 -2.88
N ALA A 196 -18.54 -13.03 -2.85
CA ALA A 196 -19.52 -14.12 -2.95
C ALA A 196 -19.72 -14.54 -4.42
N ALA A 197 -20.30 -15.72 -4.63
CA ALA A 197 -20.67 -16.15 -5.97
C ALA A 197 -21.63 -15.14 -6.61
N GLY A 198 -21.39 -14.81 -7.88
CA GLY A 198 -22.09 -13.74 -8.56
C GLY A 198 -21.42 -13.31 -9.86
N THR A 199 -22.05 -12.35 -10.54
CA THR A 199 -21.50 -11.69 -11.72
C THR A 199 -21.26 -10.22 -11.43
N TYR A 200 -20.01 -9.80 -11.55
CA TYR A 200 -19.52 -8.44 -11.31
C TYR A 200 -18.99 -7.89 -12.63
N THR A 201 -19.70 -6.91 -13.20
CA THR A 201 -19.41 -6.39 -14.54
C THR A 201 -18.37 -5.27 -14.55
N ASP A 202 -17.96 -4.81 -13.38
CA ASP A 202 -16.90 -3.84 -13.17
C ASP A 202 -15.50 -4.44 -13.42
N GLU A 203 -14.57 -3.58 -13.84
CA GLU A 203 -13.15 -3.91 -13.96
C GLU A 203 -12.49 -3.85 -12.58
N ILE A 204 -11.61 -4.82 -12.29
CA ILE A 204 -10.76 -4.77 -11.10
C ILE A 204 -9.48 -3.99 -11.47
N VAL A 205 -9.40 -2.72 -11.04
CA VAL A 205 -8.25 -1.84 -11.31
C VAL A 205 -7.41 -1.67 -10.05
N LEU A 206 -6.16 -2.14 -10.08
CA LEU A 206 -5.22 -2.08 -8.97
C LEU A 206 -4.00 -1.23 -9.38
N GLY A 207 -3.91 -0.01 -8.86
CA GLY A 207 -2.92 0.96 -9.31
C GLY A 207 -2.23 1.72 -8.17
N GLY A 208 -0.90 1.68 -8.15
CA GLY A 208 -0.08 2.56 -7.29
C GLY A 208 0.08 2.12 -5.83
N TYR A 209 -0.30 0.89 -5.47
CA TYR A 209 -0.18 0.43 -4.09
C TYR A 209 1.27 0.18 -3.68
N SER A 210 1.63 0.66 -2.49
CA SER A 210 2.97 0.53 -1.89
C SER A 210 2.90 0.15 -0.41
N GLY A 211 4.02 -0.27 0.20
CA GLY A 211 4.09 -0.62 1.63
C GLY A 211 4.65 -2.02 1.89
N SER A 212 4.40 -2.55 3.08
CA SER A 212 4.89 -3.88 3.52
C SER A 212 3.82 -4.98 3.53
N GLY A 213 2.55 -4.64 3.29
CA GLY A 213 1.44 -5.59 3.29
C GLY A 213 1.20 -6.22 1.92
N GLN A 214 0.03 -6.85 1.78
CA GLN A 214 -0.43 -7.45 0.53
C GLN A 214 -1.93 -7.21 0.31
N ILE A 215 -2.36 -7.32 -0.95
CA ILE A 215 -3.79 -7.30 -1.31
C ILE A 215 -4.16 -8.68 -1.87
N VAL A 216 -5.20 -9.28 -1.31
CA VAL A 216 -5.74 -10.56 -1.76
C VAL A 216 -7.20 -10.38 -2.14
N ILE A 217 -7.57 -10.63 -3.40
CA ILE A 217 -8.95 -10.62 -3.87
C ILE A 217 -9.33 -12.06 -4.21
N SER A 218 -10.30 -12.62 -3.50
CA SER A 218 -10.63 -14.04 -3.59
C SER A 218 -12.13 -14.27 -3.84
N GLY A 219 -12.42 -15.12 -4.82
CA GLY A 219 -13.74 -15.69 -5.11
C GLY A 219 -13.79 -17.17 -4.76
N ALA A 220 -13.70 -18.03 -5.78
CA ALA A 220 -13.76 -19.48 -5.61
C ALA A 220 -12.49 -20.10 -4.99
N ALA A 221 -12.66 -21.26 -4.33
CA ALA A 221 -11.56 -22.05 -3.77
C ALA A 221 -10.97 -23.10 -4.76
N SER A 222 -11.56 -23.26 -5.94
CA SER A 222 -11.09 -24.20 -6.97
C SER A 222 -11.42 -23.69 -8.38
N VAL A 223 -10.65 -24.15 -9.39
CA VAL A 223 -10.85 -23.74 -10.78
C VAL A 223 -12.26 -24.09 -11.23
N SER A 224 -12.75 -25.29 -10.93
CA SER A 224 -14.10 -25.70 -11.32
C SER A 224 -15.19 -24.81 -10.73
N ALA A 225 -15.00 -24.27 -9.52
CA ALA A 225 -15.96 -23.41 -8.85
C ALA A 225 -15.93 -21.94 -9.33
N SER A 226 -14.85 -21.50 -9.98
CA SER A 226 -14.71 -20.08 -10.42
C SER A 226 -15.70 -19.66 -11.50
N ILE A 227 -16.36 -20.61 -12.18
CA ILE A 227 -17.50 -20.36 -13.08
C ILE A 227 -18.64 -19.57 -12.41
N ASN A 228 -18.76 -19.67 -11.09
CA ASN A 228 -19.77 -18.97 -10.30
C ASN A 228 -19.33 -17.58 -9.85
N TYR A 229 -18.08 -17.17 -10.12
CA TYR A 229 -17.49 -15.91 -9.66
C TYR A 229 -16.98 -15.15 -10.87
N LYS A 230 -17.89 -14.44 -11.54
CA LYS A 230 -17.61 -13.81 -12.83
C LYS A 230 -17.18 -12.36 -12.63
N VAL A 231 -16.06 -12.00 -13.22
CA VAL A 231 -15.55 -10.62 -13.24
C VAL A 231 -15.21 -10.22 -14.66
N LYS A 232 -15.26 -8.92 -14.96
CA LYS A 232 -14.96 -8.46 -16.31
C LYS A 232 -13.52 -8.80 -16.71
N ASN A 233 -12.57 -8.18 -16.02
CA ASN A 233 -11.13 -8.32 -16.23
C ASN A 233 -10.38 -7.74 -15.02
N VAL A 234 -9.07 -7.96 -14.98
CA VAL A 234 -8.15 -7.36 -14.00
C VAL A 234 -7.09 -6.53 -14.72
N PHE A 235 -6.83 -5.35 -14.19
CA PHE A 235 -5.71 -4.51 -14.57
C PHE A 235 -4.91 -4.13 -13.34
N ALA A 236 -3.65 -4.57 -13.28
CA ALA A 236 -2.71 -4.20 -12.23
C ALA A 236 -1.60 -3.33 -12.83
N THR A 237 -1.29 -2.20 -12.19
CA THR A 237 -0.21 -1.31 -12.64
C THR A 237 0.55 -0.63 -11.50
N ARG A 238 1.88 -0.62 -11.58
CA ARG A 238 2.75 0.14 -10.67
C ARG A 238 2.52 -0.15 -9.19
N ASN A 239 2.23 -1.40 -8.84
CA ASN A 239 2.14 -1.85 -7.46
C ASN A 239 3.48 -2.42 -7.01
N SER A 240 4.02 -1.96 -5.89
CA SER A 240 5.26 -2.47 -5.30
C SER A 240 5.05 -3.56 -4.25
N ILE A 241 3.80 -3.78 -3.83
CA ILE A 241 3.39 -4.84 -2.91
C ILE A 241 3.00 -6.12 -3.63
N ARG A 242 2.81 -7.20 -2.86
CA ARG A 242 2.22 -8.45 -3.35
C ARG A 242 0.72 -8.27 -3.61
N ILE A 243 0.25 -8.75 -4.76
CA ILE A 243 -1.17 -8.79 -5.12
C ILE A 243 -1.55 -10.19 -5.62
N ASN A 244 -2.63 -10.73 -5.05
CA ASN A 244 -3.17 -12.04 -5.38
C ASN A 244 -4.62 -11.92 -5.86
N ILE A 245 -4.91 -12.49 -7.04
CA ILE A 245 -6.25 -12.61 -7.60
C ILE A 245 -6.60 -14.09 -7.73
N ASN A 246 -7.58 -14.54 -6.96
CA ASN A 246 -7.89 -15.96 -6.84
C ASN A 246 -9.34 -16.27 -7.20
N GLY A 247 -9.56 -17.28 -8.03
CA GLY A 247 -10.87 -17.94 -8.11
C GLY A 247 -11.93 -17.23 -8.93
N PHE A 248 -11.59 -16.58 -10.03
CA PHE A 248 -12.56 -15.86 -10.88
C PHE A 248 -12.63 -16.40 -12.32
N GLU A 249 -13.81 -16.36 -12.93
CA GLU A 249 -13.99 -16.49 -14.38
C GLU A 249 -14.06 -15.11 -15.02
N PHE A 250 -13.13 -14.82 -15.93
CA PHE A 250 -13.11 -13.58 -16.70
C PHE A 250 -14.13 -13.63 -17.83
N THR A 251 -14.94 -12.58 -17.96
CA THR A 251 -15.99 -12.50 -18.99
C THR A 251 -15.62 -11.65 -20.19
N ASP A 252 -14.59 -10.81 -20.10
CA ASP A 252 -14.14 -9.93 -21.19
C ASP A 252 -12.63 -9.62 -21.10
N ALA A 253 -12.11 -9.02 -22.16
CA ALA A 253 -10.73 -8.59 -22.28
C ALA A 253 -10.67 -7.25 -23.05
N PRO A 254 -10.75 -6.11 -22.34
CA PRO A 254 -10.91 -4.80 -22.96
C PRO A 254 -9.72 -4.39 -23.84
N ALA A 255 -10.00 -3.71 -24.95
CA ALA A 255 -8.96 -3.21 -25.85
C ALA A 255 -7.97 -2.25 -25.15
N ILE A 256 -8.47 -1.42 -24.24
CA ILE A 256 -7.67 -0.51 -23.41
C ILE A 256 -6.68 -1.22 -22.46
N ARG A 257 -6.83 -2.54 -22.27
CA ARG A 257 -5.98 -3.40 -21.43
C ARG A 257 -5.22 -4.43 -22.27
N ASN A 258 -4.72 -4.00 -23.42
CA ASN A 258 -4.01 -4.87 -24.36
C ASN A 258 -4.83 -6.11 -24.74
N ASN A 259 -6.15 -5.96 -24.88
CA ASN A 259 -7.08 -7.05 -25.16
C ASN A 259 -6.93 -8.25 -24.19
N SER A 260 -6.63 -8.03 -22.90
CA SER A 260 -6.29 -9.10 -21.95
C SER A 260 -7.30 -9.23 -20.81
N CYS A 261 -7.55 -10.47 -20.37
CA CYS A 261 -8.39 -10.75 -19.20
C CYS A 261 -7.69 -10.32 -17.91
N VAL A 262 -6.37 -10.55 -17.86
CA VAL A 262 -5.48 -10.03 -16.82
C VAL A 262 -4.37 -9.27 -17.51
N TYR A 263 -4.24 -7.99 -17.20
CA TYR A 263 -3.14 -7.16 -17.70
C TYR A 263 -2.30 -6.64 -16.54
N VAL A 264 -1.02 -7.02 -16.52
CA VAL A 264 -0.05 -6.62 -15.49
C VAL A 264 1.01 -5.74 -16.15
N MET A 265 1.00 -4.45 -15.82
CA MET A 265 1.81 -3.44 -16.49
C MET A 265 2.70 -2.68 -15.50
N GLU A 266 4.02 -2.74 -15.69
CA GLU A 266 4.99 -2.02 -14.87
C GLU A 266 4.82 -2.29 -13.36
N ASN A 267 4.52 -3.53 -12.96
CA ASN A 267 4.44 -3.91 -11.55
C ASN A 267 5.79 -4.48 -11.09
N PRO A 268 6.50 -3.79 -10.18
CA PRO A 268 7.69 -4.34 -9.54
C PRO A 268 7.37 -5.36 -8.45
N GLY A 269 6.20 -5.26 -7.81
CA GLY A 269 5.73 -6.21 -6.80
C GLY A 269 5.24 -7.53 -7.39
N PHE A 270 5.25 -8.60 -6.58
CA PHE A 270 4.78 -9.92 -7.00
C PHE A 270 3.28 -9.89 -7.30
N PHE A 271 2.89 -10.32 -8.50
CA PHE A 271 1.49 -10.43 -8.89
C PHE A 271 1.15 -11.88 -9.23
N GLU A 272 0.07 -12.40 -8.65
CA GLU A 272 -0.40 -13.74 -8.92
C GLU A 272 -1.85 -13.73 -9.34
N VAL A 273 -2.14 -14.44 -10.44
CA VAL A 273 -3.48 -14.90 -10.77
C VAL A 273 -3.52 -16.41 -10.57
N ALA A 274 -4.43 -16.86 -9.72
CA ALA A 274 -4.54 -18.26 -9.39
C ALA A 274 -5.98 -18.75 -9.49
N ILE A 275 -6.15 -20.05 -9.77
CA ILE A 275 -7.45 -20.74 -9.65
C ILE A 275 -8.52 -20.10 -10.55
N SER A 276 -8.11 -19.41 -11.61
CA SER A 276 -8.97 -18.54 -12.42
C SER A 276 -9.18 -19.10 -13.82
N ARG A 277 -10.26 -18.65 -14.48
CA ARG A 277 -10.68 -19.15 -15.79
C ARG A 277 -10.81 -18.02 -16.79
N SER A 278 -10.33 -18.26 -17.99
CA SER A 278 -10.49 -17.38 -19.15
C SER A 278 -10.89 -18.23 -20.34
N VAL A 279 -12.18 -18.56 -20.43
CA VAL A 279 -12.69 -19.60 -21.36
C VAL A 279 -13.60 -19.07 -22.47
N PHE A 280 -14.07 -17.83 -22.38
CA PHE A 280 -14.90 -17.23 -23.43
C PHE A 280 -14.18 -17.23 -24.79
N VAL A 281 -14.95 -17.44 -25.86
CA VAL A 281 -14.41 -17.66 -27.20
C VAL A 281 -14.13 -16.33 -27.90
N ASN A 282 -12.86 -15.93 -27.97
CA ASN A 282 -12.44 -14.79 -28.79
C ASN A 282 -10.94 -14.85 -29.10
N THR A 283 -10.61 -15.26 -30.33
CA THR A 283 -9.23 -15.46 -30.81
C THR A 283 -8.47 -14.17 -31.12
N ALA A 284 -9.07 -12.99 -30.88
CA ALA A 284 -8.40 -11.69 -30.90
C ALA A 284 -8.08 -11.16 -29.49
N LYS A 285 -8.37 -11.94 -28.44
CA LYS A 285 -8.16 -11.58 -27.04
C LYS A 285 -7.10 -12.46 -26.40
N ASN A 286 -6.50 -11.96 -25.34
CA ASN A 286 -5.44 -12.60 -24.57
C ASN A 286 -5.97 -13.07 -23.23
N GLY A 287 -5.40 -14.16 -22.70
CA GLY A 287 -5.66 -14.60 -21.33
C GLY A 287 -4.98 -13.66 -20.34
N VAL A 288 -3.68 -13.88 -20.15
CA VAL A 288 -2.84 -13.08 -19.25
C VAL A 288 -1.77 -12.37 -20.08
N SER A 289 -1.68 -11.04 -19.96
CA SER A 289 -0.61 -10.25 -20.57
C SER A 289 0.22 -9.52 -19.52
N ILE A 290 1.53 -9.56 -19.72
CA ILE A 290 2.52 -8.90 -18.89
C ILE A 290 3.33 -7.94 -19.76
N SER A 291 3.51 -6.71 -19.28
CA SER A 291 4.39 -5.70 -19.87
C SER A 291 5.23 -5.07 -18.77
N GLY A 292 6.56 -5.14 -18.86
CA GLY A 292 7.46 -4.45 -17.91
C GLY A 292 7.32 -4.87 -16.44
N SER A 293 6.78 -6.05 -16.15
CA SER A 293 6.59 -6.55 -14.76
C SER A 293 7.43 -7.80 -14.53
N ALA A 294 8.27 -7.81 -13.50
CA ALA A 294 9.34 -8.80 -13.36
C ALA A 294 8.94 -10.07 -12.59
N THR A 295 7.79 -10.07 -11.89
CA THR A 295 7.45 -11.10 -10.89
C THR A 295 5.98 -11.50 -10.98
N VAL A 296 5.57 -12.04 -12.13
CA VAL A 296 4.18 -12.51 -12.33
C VAL A 296 4.08 -14.03 -12.23
N ASN A 297 3.03 -14.53 -11.58
CA ASN A 297 2.71 -15.95 -11.54
C ASN A 297 1.28 -16.22 -12.06
N VAL A 298 1.14 -17.24 -12.90
CA VAL A 298 -0.14 -17.79 -13.36
C VAL A 298 -0.20 -19.22 -12.87
N TYR A 299 -1.00 -19.45 -11.82
CA TYR A 299 -1.00 -20.72 -11.09
C TYR A 299 -2.36 -21.41 -11.18
N ASN A 300 -2.38 -22.69 -11.60
CA ASN A 300 -3.58 -23.52 -11.61
C ASN A 300 -4.79 -22.80 -12.27
N CYS A 301 -4.62 -22.30 -13.48
CA CYS A 301 -5.67 -21.60 -14.23
C CYS A 301 -6.19 -22.45 -15.40
N GLU A 302 -7.34 -22.06 -15.97
CA GLU A 302 -7.80 -22.55 -17.28
C GLU A 302 -7.84 -21.38 -18.27
N ILE A 303 -7.03 -21.42 -19.33
CA ILE A 303 -6.98 -20.35 -20.34
C ILE A 303 -7.21 -20.95 -21.72
N SER A 304 -8.40 -20.71 -22.27
CA SER A 304 -8.86 -21.33 -23.51
C SER A 304 -9.40 -20.29 -24.50
N ASN A 305 -9.35 -20.62 -25.78
CA ASN A 305 -9.94 -19.84 -26.87
C ASN A 305 -9.41 -18.40 -27.01
N LYS A 306 -8.11 -18.21 -26.78
CA LYS A 306 -7.41 -16.92 -26.87
C LYS A 306 -6.42 -16.85 -28.04
N GLN A 307 -6.09 -15.64 -28.48
CA GLN A 307 -4.95 -15.40 -29.36
C GLN A 307 -3.66 -15.86 -28.69
N TYR A 308 -3.40 -15.33 -27.49
CA TYR A 308 -2.28 -15.67 -26.63
C TYR A 308 -2.84 -16.10 -25.28
N ALA A 309 -2.59 -17.35 -24.86
CA ALA A 309 -2.99 -17.77 -23.51
C ALA A 309 -2.20 -16.97 -22.46
N VAL A 310 -0.87 -16.93 -22.60
CA VAL A 310 0.01 -16.04 -21.84
C VAL A 310 0.94 -15.25 -22.78
N PHE A 311 1.00 -13.94 -22.59
CA PHE A 311 1.81 -13.02 -23.39
C PHE A 311 2.74 -12.19 -22.50
N ALA A 312 4.06 -12.36 -22.64
CA ALA A 312 5.06 -11.54 -21.93
C ALA A 312 5.79 -10.59 -22.89
N SER A 313 5.91 -9.32 -22.50
CA SER A 313 6.49 -8.25 -23.31
C SER A 313 7.33 -7.27 -22.49
N TYR A 314 8.20 -6.52 -23.15
CA TYR A 314 8.98 -5.42 -22.56
C TYR A 314 9.71 -5.82 -21.26
N LYS A 315 10.49 -6.92 -21.31
CA LYS A 315 11.17 -7.51 -20.15
C LYS A 315 10.24 -8.00 -19.03
N GLY A 316 8.96 -8.19 -19.32
CA GLY A 316 8.03 -8.85 -18.41
C GLY A 316 8.39 -10.33 -18.23
N SER A 317 8.34 -10.82 -17.01
CA SER A 317 8.65 -12.21 -16.66
C SER A 317 7.48 -12.86 -15.95
N VAL A 318 7.10 -14.06 -16.41
CA VAL A 318 5.99 -14.82 -15.84
C VAL A 318 6.33 -16.29 -15.69
N ALA A 319 5.97 -16.85 -14.53
CA ALA A 319 5.92 -18.29 -14.32
C ALA A 319 4.48 -18.78 -14.56
N VAL A 320 4.33 -19.85 -15.34
CA VAL A 320 3.04 -20.49 -15.64
C VAL A 320 3.09 -21.92 -15.12
N GLN A 321 2.18 -22.25 -14.21
CA GLN A 321 2.25 -23.50 -13.45
C GLN A 321 0.88 -24.15 -13.42
N GLU A 322 0.84 -25.48 -13.57
CA GLU A 322 -0.38 -26.28 -13.36
C GLU A 322 -1.59 -25.78 -14.18
N THR A 323 -1.33 -25.05 -15.26
CA THR A 323 -2.35 -24.34 -16.02
C THR A 323 -2.72 -25.16 -17.24
N ILE A 324 -4.02 -25.25 -17.50
CA ILE A 324 -4.59 -26.02 -18.61
C ILE A 324 -5.28 -25.09 -19.61
N GLY A 325 -5.55 -25.57 -20.81
CA GLY A 325 -6.33 -24.80 -21.76
C GLY A 325 -6.30 -25.34 -23.18
N THR A 326 -7.33 -25.05 -23.97
CA THR A 326 -7.47 -25.53 -25.35
C THR A 326 -7.95 -24.43 -26.29
N GLY A 327 -7.78 -24.62 -27.60
CA GLY A 327 -8.30 -23.69 -28.61
C GLY A 327 -7.58 -22.34 -28.66
N ASN A 328 -6.39 -22.21 -28.05
CA ASN A 328 -5.59 -21.01 -28.19
C ASN A 328 -4.78 -21.04 -29.48
N THR A 329 -4.67 -19.91 -30.18
CA THR A 329 -3.80 -19.80 -31.37
C THR A 329 -2.35 -20.02 -30.97
N TYR A 330 -1.91 -19.33 -29.91
CA TYR A 330 -0.63 -19.54 -29.27
C TYR A 330 -0.83 -19.78 -27.77
N ARG A 331 -0.14 -20.80 -27.24
CA ARG A 331 -0.09 -21.01 -25.79
C ARG A 331 0.76 -19.91 -25.15
N PHE A 332 1.91 -19.59 -25.74
CA PHE A 332 2.85 -18.61 -25.22
C PHE A 332 3.36 -17.67 -26.30
N ARG A 333 3.38 -16.37 -25.99
CA ARG A 333 3.99 -15.33 -26.82
C ARG A 333 5.00 -14.56 -25.99
N THR A 334 6.19 -14.34 -26.53
CA THR A 334 7.19 -13.44 -25.92
C THR A 334 7.76 -12.46 -26.94
N VAL A 335 7.87 -11.18 -26.55
CA VAL A 335 8.48 -10.10 -27.35
C VAL A 335 9.29 -9.15 -26.47
N ALA A 336 10.16 -8.35 -27.07
CA ALA A 336 10.93 -7.27 -26.45
C ALA A 336 11.57 -7.67 -25.11
N GLY A 337 12.28 -8.80 -25.10
CA GLY A 337 12.95 -9.35 -23.91
C GLY A 337 12.01 -10.03 -22.89
N GLY A 338 10.73 -10.25 -23.22
CA GLY A 338 9.78 -10.94 -22.35
C GLY A 338 10.17 -12.41 -22.11
N ARG A 339 9.85 -12.92 -20.92
CA ARG A 339 10.19 -14.28 -20.49
C ARG A 339 8.96 -15.02 -19.97
N ILE A 340 8.80 -16.26 -20.43
CA ILE A 340 7.80 -17.21 -19.90
C ILE A 340 8.53 -18.48 -19.47
N ASP A 341 8.45 -18.81 -18.18
CA ASP A 341 8.86 -20.11 -17.65
C ASP A 341 7.59 -20.94 -17.39
N TYR A 342 7.56 -22.22 -17.78
CA TYR A 342 6.39 -23.07 -17.53
C TYR A 342 6.73 -24.47 -17.03
N PHE A 343 5.88 -25.00 -16.14
CA PHE A 343 6.01 -26.36 -15.63
C PHE A 343 4.65 -26.96 -15.24
N ASN A 344 4.50 -28.27 -15.47
CA ASN A 344 3.25 -29.00 -15.25
C ASN A 344 2.02 -28.39 -15.95
N CYS A 345 2.23 -27.76 -17.11
CA CYS A 345 1.17 -27.10 -17.88
C CYS A 345 0.67 -27.96 -19.04
N ALA A 346 -0.64 -27.95 -19.28
CA ALA A 346 -1.29 -28.60 -20.41
C ALA A 346 -2.12 -27.58 -21.22
N ILE A 347 -1.48 -26.49 -21.63
CA ILE A 347 -2.06 -25.44 -22.48
C ILE A 347 -1.74 -25.76 -23.94
N ALA A 348 -2.77 -25.96 -24.77
CA ALA A 348 -2.63 -26.18 -26.20
C ALA A 348 -2.46 -24.85 -26.96
N GLY A 349 -1.66 -24.89 -28.03
CA GLY A 349 -1.36 -23.76 -28.91
C GLY A 349 0.11 -23.76 -29.33
N LEU A 350 0.48 -22.92 -30.30
CA LEU A 350 1.87 -22.76 -30.73
C LEU A 350 2.66 -21.86 -29.75
N ASP A 351 3.98 -21.96 -29.77
CA ASP A 351 4.87 -20.98 -29.14
C ASP A 351 5.31 -19.94 -30.17
N ALA A 352 5.37 -18.67 -29.77
CA ALA A 352 5.84 -17.58 -30.61
C ALA A 352 6.83 -16.67 -29.89
N VAL A 353 8.08 -16.64 -30.37
CA VAL A 353 9.17 -15.85 -29.81
C VAL A 353 9.66 -14.84 -30.86
N SER A 354 9.78 -13.56 -30.49
CA SER A 354 10.50 -12.55 -31.29
C SER A 354 11.22 -11.55 -30.38
N ASP A 355 12.06 -10.68 -30.96
CA ASP A 355 12.64 -9.50 -30.29
C ASP A 355 13.30 -9.83 -28.93
N ALA A 356 14.16 -10.86 -28.93
CA ALA A 356 14.87 -11.37 -27.75
C ALA A 356 13.98 -11.94 -26.62
N GLY A 357 12.75 -12.34 -26.92
CA GLY A 357 11.91 -13.09 -25.98
C GLY A 357 12.44 -14.50 -25.70
N ILE A 358 12.01 -15.11 -24.60
CA ILE A 358 12.40 -16.48 -24.22
C ILE A 358 11.22 -17.25 -23.63
N ILE A 359 11.01 -18.47 -24.09
CA ILE A 359 10.08 -19.43 -23.51
C ILE A 359 10.89 -20.64 -23.03
N MET A 360 10.80 -20.98 -21.74
CA MET A 360 11.49 -22.13 -21.15
C MET A 360 10.50 -23.09 -20.50
N GLY A 361 10.55 -24.36 -20.88
CA GLY A 361 9.78 -25.44 -20.25
C GLY A 361 10.62 -26.26 -19.27
N ALA A 362 10.00 -27.22 -18.58
CA ALA A 362 10.72 -28.21 -17.77
C ALA A 362 11.11 -29.45 -18.61
N PRO A 363 12.36 -29.97 -18.50
CA PRO A 363 13.52 -29.36 -17.84
C PRO A 363 14.06 -28.19 -18.69
N GLY A 364 14.44 -27.07 -18.05
CA GLY A 364 14.95 -25.90 -18.76
C GLY A 364 16.27 -26.20 -19.45
N ILE A 365 16.24 -26.51 -20.75
CA ILE A 365 17.43 -26.77 -21.55
C ILE A 365 17.79 -25.50 -22.33
N VAL A 366 18.93 -24.90 -22.00
CA VAL A 366 19.56 -23.84 -22.81
C VAL A 366 20.79 -24.45 -23.47
N ASN A 367 20.58 -25.41 -24.36
CA ASN A 367 21.61 -25.82 -25.30
C ASN A 367 21.00 -25.91 -26.72
N PRO A 368 21.80 -25.68 -27.76
CA PRO A 368 21.27 -25.60 -29.13
C PRO A 368 20.81 -26.95 -29.69
N TRP A 369 21.02 -28.06 -28.96
CA TRP A 369 20.81 -29.43 -29.43
C TRP A 369 19.61 -30.14 -28.77
N GLY A 370 19.00 -29.54 -27.75
CA GLY A 370 17.84 -30.10 -27.04
C GLY A 370 18.13 -31.28 -26.12
N ASP A 371 19.41 -31.60 -25.84
CA ASP A 371 19.83 -32.72 -24.97
C ASP A 371 20.57 -32.26 -23.70
N ASN A 372 20.21 -32.73 -22.50
CA ASN A 372 20.76 -32.18 -21.26
C ASN A 372 22.04 -32.86 -20.73
N THR A 373 22.49 -33.96 -21.36
CA THR A 373 23.64 -34.76 -20.88
C THR A 373 24.32 -35.48 -22.03
N LEU A 374 25.64 -35.70 -21.90
CA LEU A 374 26.44 -36.52 -22.83
C LEU A 374 25.79 -37.88 -23.11
N SER A 375 25.21 -38.52 -22.08
CA SER A 375 24.56 -39.85 -22.17
C SER A 375 23.28 -39.88 -23.02
N MET A 376 22.66 -38.74 -23.31
CA MET A 376 21.46 -38.68 -24.17
C MET A 376 21.79 -38.36 -25.62
N ARG A 377 23.08 -38.12 -25.93
CA ARG A 377 23.55 -37.80 -27.28
C ARG A 377 24.00 -39.07 -28.00
N PRO A 378 23.49 -39.35 -29.22
CA PRO A 378 24.05 -40.39 -30.06
C PRO A 378 25.53 -40.11 -30.33
N ALA A 379 26.40 -40.87 -29.68
CA ALA A 379 27.84 -40.72 -29.78
C ALA A 379 28.50 -42.07 -29.50
N MET A 380 29.44 -42.46 -30.35
CA MET A 380 30.28 -43.62 -30.11
C MET A 380 31.74 -43.37 -30.50
N ARG A 381 32.60 -44.20 -29.93
CA ARG A 381 33.97 -44.45 -30.35
C ARG A 381 34.25 -45.94 -30.25
N ALA A 382 34.44 -46.57 -31.40
CA ALA A 382 34.90 -47.95 -31.52
C ALA A 382 36.32 -47.98 -32.10
N TYR A 383 37.09 -49.00 -31.74
CA TYR A 383 38.46 -49.17 -32.22
C TYR A 383 38.75 -50.61 -32.61
N ALA A 384 39.77 -50.77 -33.44
CA ALA A 384 40.27 -52.06 -33.83
C ALA A 384 41.04 -52.67 -32.64
N HIS A 385 40.72 -53.93 -32.29
CA HIS A 385 41.39 -54.63 -31.19
C HIS A 385 41.44 -56.13 -31.49
N GLY A 386 42.57 -56.60 -32.01
CA GLY A 386 42.78 -58.00 -32.34
C GLY A 386 44.26 -58.37 -32.47
N THR A 387 44.55 -59.68 -32.39
CA THR A 387 45.91 -60.24 -32.54
C THR A 387 46.24 -60.65 -33.99
N THR A 388 45.27 -60.65 -34.89
CA THR A 388 45.40 -61.01 -36.32
C THR A 388 44.97 -59.85 -37.19
N SER A 389 45.79 -59.43 -38.14
CA SER A 389 45.46 -58.34 -39.08
C SER A 389 44.29 -58.70 -40.01
N GLN A 390 43.51 -57.70 -40.46
CA GLN A 390 42.41 -57.93 -41.41
C GLN A 390 42.93 -57.91 -42.85
N ALA A 391 42.84 -59.03 -43.56
CA ALA A 391 43.32 -59.14 -44.94
C ALA A 391 42.43 -58.36 -45.93
N LEU A 392 43.06 -57.66 -46.87
CA LEU A 392 42.43 -56.94 -47.97
C LEU A 392 42.83 -57.54 -49.30
N SER A 393 41.84 -57.82 -50.16
CA SER A 393 42.09 -58.12 -51.57
C SER A 393 42.32 -56.85 -52.36
N ALA A 394 43.18 -56.91 -53.38
CA ALA A 394 43.49 -55.75 -54.22
C ALA A 394 42.22 -55.21 -54.90
N ALA A 395 42.01 -53.90 -54.81
CA ALA A 395 40.91 -53.15 -55.41
C ALA A 395 39.49 -53.62 -55.00
N VAL A 396 39.34 -54.21 -53.80
CA VAL A 396 38.04 -54.66 -53.27
C VAL A 396 37.65 -53.83 -52.04
N TRP A 397 36.47 -53.20 -52.09
CA TRP A 397 35.88 -52.53 -50.95
C TRP A 397 35.55 -53.53 -49.84
N THR A 398 36.18 -53.36 -48.69
CA THR A 398 36.04 -54.25 -47.54
C THR A 398 35.63 -53.42 -46.32
N LYS A 399 34.63 -53.87 -45.56
CA LYS A 399 34.22 -53.21 -44.32
C LYS A 399 35.36 -53.27 -43.30
N ALA A 400 35.77 -52.14 -42.74
CA ALA A 400 36.76 -52.09 -41.67
C ALA A 400 36.15 -52.62 -40.35
N GLN A 401 36.90 -53.45 -39.64
CA GLN A 401 36.44 -54.08 -38.40
C GLN A 401 36.88 -53.28 -37.16
N PHE A 402 35.92 -52.85 -36.34
CA PHE A 402 36.16 -52.23 -35.03
C PHE A 402 35.39 -53.02 -33.96
N PRO A 403 35.95 -54.13 -33.43
CA PRO A 403 35.23 -55.06 -32.55
C PRO A 403 35.12 -54.58 -31.10
N GLN A 404 35.77 -53.48 -30.70
CA GLN A 404 35.76 -53.01 -29.32
C GLN A 404 35.22 -51.59 -29.20
N GLU A 405 34.30 -51.40 -28.26
CA GLU A 405 33.77 -50.09 -27.87
C GLU A 405 34.62 -49.46 -26.77
N ASN A 406 34.83 -48.15 -26.90
CA ASN A 406 35.34 -47.31 -25.81
C ASN A 406 34.22 -46.49 -25.18
N VAL A 407 33.39 -45.87 -26.04
CA VAL A 407 32.25 -45.05 -25.64
C VAL A 407 31.09 -45.39 -26.55
N ASP A 408 29.90 -45.61 -25.99
CA ASP A 408 28.64 -45.67 -26.71
C ASP A 408 27.50 -45.21 -25.81
N ASN A 409 27.07 -43.96 -25.98
CA ASN A 409 26.16 -43.30 -25.04
C ASN A 409 24.71 -43.79 -25.13
N LEU A 410 24.32 -44.46 -26.22
CA LEU A 410 22.94 -44.94 -26.45
C LEU A 410 22.89 -46.37 -26.98
N SER A 411 23.99 -47.12 -26.88
CA SER A 411 24.13 -48.46 -27.44
C SER A 411 23.73 -48.49 -28.93
N ASN A 412 24.21 -47.51 -29.68
CA ASN A 412 23.90 -47.34 -31.10
C ASN A 412 24.92 -48.04 -32.01
N TYR A 413 26.04 -48.50 -31.48
CA TYR A 413 26.99 -49.32 -32.20
C TYR A 413 26.75 -50.82 -31.94
N ASP A 414 26.93 -51.62 -32.98
CA ASP A 414 26.98 -53.08 -32.87
C ASP A 414 28.41 -53.54 -33.21
N PRO A 415 29.20 -53.98 -32.22
CA PRO A 415 30.57 -54.44 -32.42
C PRO A 415 30.69 -55.70 -33.27
N SER A 416 29.64 -56.52 -33.35
CA SER A 416 29.64 -57.76 -34.14
C SER A 416 29.40 -57.47 -35.63
N LEU A 417 28.67 -56.40 -35.93
CA LEU A 417 28.38 -55.96 -37.31
C LEU A 417 29.32 -54.85 -37.79
N HIS A 418 30.07 -54.25 -36.87
CA HIS A 418 30.91 -53.07 -37.04
C HIS A 418 30.14 -51.86 -37.59
N ARG A 419 28.94 -51.64 -37.03
CA ARG A 419 27.93 -50.74 -37.60
C ARG A 419 27.34 -49.83 -36.53
N PHE A 420 27.21 -48.54 -36.85
CA PHE A 420 26.43 -47.60 -36.05
C PHE A 420 25.02 -47.45 -36.64
N THR A 421 23.98 -47.41 -35.80
CA THR A 421 22.59 -47.18 -36.19
C THR A 421 22.10 -45.87 -35.62
N VAL A 422 21.67 -44.96 -36.49
CA VAL A 422 21.26 -43.61 -36.13
C VAL A 422 19.94 -43.65 -35.35
N SER A 423 19.96 -43.26 -34.07
CA SER A 423 18.76 -43.27 -33.21
C SER A 423 17.93 -41.98 -33.29
N GLN A 424 18.57 -40.87 -33.69
CA GLN A 424 17.97 -39.54 -33.81
C GLN A 424 18.42 -38.89 -35.13
N GLU A 425 17.50 -38.31 -35.89
CA GLU A 425 17.83 -37.56 -37.09
C GLU A 425 18.64 -36.31 -36.75
N GLY A 426 19.65 -35.99 -37.57
CA GLY A 426 20.48 -34.81 -37.37
C GLY A 426 21.76 -34.81 -38.19
N ILE A 427 22.59 -33.79 -37.99
CA ILE A 427 23.94 -33.73 -38.57
C ILE A 427 24.89 -34.47 -37.64
N TYR A 428 25.65 -35.41 -38.18
CA TYR A 428 26.63 -36.20 -37.47
C TYR A 428 28.04 -35.86 -37.92
N GLN A 429 28.94 -35.63 -36.96
CA GLN A 429 30.37 -35.57 -37.22
C GLN A 429 30.93 -36.99 -37.13
N ILE A 430 31.49 -37.46 -38.23
CA ILE A 430 32.10 -38.77 -38.37
C ILE A 430 33.60 -38.59 -38.55
N ASN A 431 34.40 -39.31 -37.77
CA ASN A 431 35.85 -39.40 -37.92
C ASN A 431 36.24 -40.88 -37.97
N SER A 432 37.20 -41.22 -38.82
CA SER A 432 37.79 -42.56 -38.77
C SER A 432 39.25 -42.53 -39.19
N VAL A 433 40.02 -43.41 -38.56
CA VAL A 433 41.43 -43.65 -38.85
C VAL A 433 41.62 -45.13 -39.06
N VAL A 434 42.31 -45.51 -40.12
CA VAL A 434 42.66 -46.92 -40.41
C VAL A 434 44.11 -47.01 -40.88
N THR A 435 44.86 -47.96 -40.32
CA THR A 435 46.26 -48.21 -40.70
C THR A 435 46.37 -49.39 -41.68
N PHE A 436 46.90 -49.13 -42.88
CA PHE A 436 47.23 -50.14 -43.87
C PHE A 436 48.67 -50.63 -43.64
N LEU A 437 48.84 -51.94 -43.53
CA LEU A 437 50.11 -52.61 -43.27
C LEU A 437 50.82 -52.96 -44.59
N ASN A 438 51.94 -52.27 -44.82
CA ASN A 438 52.85 -52.48 -45.94
C ASN A 438 52.17 -52.61 -47.33
N PRO A 439 51.26 -51.69 -47.72
CA PRO A 439 50.71 -51.67 -49.07
C PRO A 439 51.81 -51.50 -50.14
N SER A 440 51.55 -51.99 -51.35
CA SER A 440 52.50 -51.85 -52.46
C SER A 440 52.68 -50.38 -52.84
N ALA A 441 53.90 -49.99 -53.23
CA ALA A 441 54.20 -48.61 -53.62
C ALA A 441 53.24 -48.09 -54.71
N GLY A 442 52.66 -46.92 -54.49
CA GLY A 442 51.69 -46.30 -55.41
C GLY A 442 50.26 -46.83 -55.31
N ALA A 443 49.98 -47.84 -54.48
CA ALA A 443 48.61 -48.32 -54.26
C ALA A 443 47.76 -47.24 -53.56
N ALA A 444 46.60 -46.92 -54.12
CA ALA A 444 45.64 -46.02 -53.49
C ALA A 444 45.04 -46.69 -52.24
N CYS A 445 45.20 -46.07 -51.07
CA CYS A 445 44.56 -46.49 -49.83
C CYS A 445 43.42 -45.50 -49.51
N GLU A 446 42.20 -46.00 -49.44
CA GLU A 446 41.00 -45.17 -49.36
C GLU A 446 40.13 -45.54 -48.16
N LEU A 447 39.51 -44.51 -47.58
CA LEU A 447 38.54 -44.59 -46.50
C LEU A 447 37.22 -44.01 -46.99
N TYR A 448 36.13 -44.76 -46.83
CA TYR A 448 34.84 -44.43 -47.39
C TYR A 448 33.72 -44.66 -46.37
N LEU A 449 32.83 -43.70 -46.25
CA LEU A 449 31.61 -43.79 -45.48
C LEU A 449 30.55 -44.52 -46.29
N TYR A 450 29.98 -45.57 -45.72
CA TYR A 450 28.82 -46.26 -46.26
C TYR A 450 27.61 -45.95 -45.40
N VAL A 451 26.50 -45.64 -46.06
CA VAL A 451 25.20 -45.43 -45.42
C VAL A 451 24.22 -46.40 -46.07
N ASN A 452 23.50 -47.17 -45.26
CA ASN A 452 22.52 -48.17 -45.70
C ASN A 452 23.09 -49.18 -46.74
N GLY A 453 24.36 -49.56 -46.58
CA GLY A 453 25.05 -50.53 -47.44
C GLY A 453 25.55 -50.00 -48.78
N ALA A 454 25.36 -48.71 -49.08
CA ALA A 454 25.88 -48.06 -50.28
C ALA A 454 27.01 -47.09 -49.95
N GLY A 455 27.98 -46.96 -50.88
CA GLY A 455 29.02 -45.96 -50.78
C GLY A 455 28.42 -44.56 -50.80
N TYR A 456 28.64 -43.81 -49.73
CA TYR A 456 28.04 -42.50 -49.52
C TYR A 456 29.05 -41.36 -49.77
N ARG A 457 30.21 -41.39 -49.10
CA ARG A 457 31.22 -40.33 -49.22
C ARG A 457 32.65 -40.84 -48.97
N ARG A 458 33.62 -40.38 -49.76
CA ARG A 458 35.03 -40.59 -49.46
C ARG A 458 35.48 -39.71 -48.28
N LEU A 459 36.01 -40.34 -47.24
CA LEU A 459 36.54 -39.67 -46.05
C LEU A 459 38.04 -39.37 -46.18
N GLY A 460 38.80 -40.28 -46.77
CA GLY A 460 40.25 -40.16 -46.87
C GLY A 460 40.83 -40.90 -48.08
N TYR A 461 41.94 -40.40 -48.59
CA TYR A 461 42.70 -40.96 -49.72
C TYR A 461 44.19 -40.69 -49.51
N ALA A 462 45.02 -41.72 -49.62
CA ALA A 462 46.47 -41.55 -49.64
C ALA A 462 47.14 -42.63 -50.50
N PRO A 463 48.06 -42.26 -51.41
CA PRO A 463 48.87 -43.24 -52.13
C PRO A 463 49.98 -43.81 -51.24
N ALA A 464 50.19 -45.12 -51.30
CA ALA A 464 51.18 -45.82 -50.51
C ALA A 464 52.63 -45.51 -50.92
N GLN A 465 53.51 -45.38 -49.92
CA GLN A 465 54.96 -45.32 -50.12
C GLN A 465 55.56 -46.73 -49.99
N ALA A 466 56.66 -46.99 -50.68
CA ALA A 466 57.24 -48.34 -50.74
C ALA A 466 57.70 -48.84 -49.36
N GLY A 467 57.17 -50.01 -48.94
CA GLY A 467 57.69 -50.77 -47.81
C GLY A 467 57.38 -50.22 -46.42
N THR A 468 56.42 -49.30 -46.29
CA THR A 468 56.01 -48.73 -45.00
C THR A 468 54.51 -48.91 -44.76
N SER A 469 54.14 -49.12 -43.49
CA SER A 469 52.73 -49.05 -43.07
C SER A 469 52.30 -47.59 -42.99
N MET A 470 51.02 -47.31 -43.27
CA MET A 470 50.50 -45.94 -43.36
C MET A 470 49.11 -45.82 -42.75
N CYS A 471 48.81 -44.68 -42.16
CA CYS A 471 47.48 -44.37 -41.64
C CYS A 471 46.73 -43.48 -42.63
N VAL A 472 45.48 -43.84 -42.93
CA VAL A 472 44.53 -42.99 -43.64
C VAL A 472 43.51 -42.50 -42.62
N THR A 473 43.40 -41.19 -42.50
CA THR A 473 42.41 -40.52 -41.64
C THR A 473 41.43 -39.75 -42.51
N GLY A 474 40.20 -39.61 -42.03
CA GLY A 474 39.19 -38.82 -42.71
C GLY A 474 38.07 -38.41 -41.77
N SER A 475 37.42 -37.31 -42.09
CA SER A 475 36.26 -36.82 -41.36
C SER A 475 35.24 -36.17 -42.29
N ALA A 476 33.97 -36.22 -41.89
CA ALA A 476 32.87 -35.57 -42.59
C ALA A 476 31.73 -35.24 -41.63
N SER A 477 30.99 -34.17 -41.93
CA SER A 477 29.72 -33.87 -41.29
C SER A 477 28.60 -34.19 -42.26
N GLU A 478 27.70 -35.10 -41.91
CA GLU A 478 26.64 -35.58 -42.81
C GLU A 478 25.27 -35.57 -42.12
N LEU A 479 24.23 -35.15 -42.84
CA LEU A 479 22.84 -35.29 -42.39
C LEU A 479 22.45 -36.77 -42.49
N LEU A 480 22.05 -37.36 -41.38
CA LEU A 480 21.60 -38.75 -41.31
C LEU A 480 20.20 -38.82 -40.69
N HIS A 481 19.40 -39.74 -41.23
CA HIS A 481 18.02 -39.96 -40.79
C HIS A 481 17.96 -41.08 -39.76
N LYS A 482 16.90 -41.04 -38.93
CA LYS A 482 16.66 -42.09 -37.95
C LYS A 482 16.59 -43.47 -38.65
N ASN A 483 17.30 -44.44 -38.08
CA ASN A 483 17.52 -45.81 -38.55
C ASN A 483 18.52 -45.99 -39.69
N ASP A 484 19.18 -44.92 -40.17
CA ASP A 484 20.29 -45.08 -41.10
C ASP A 484 21.41 -45.91 -40.44
N THR A 485 21.98 -46.84 -41.20
CA THR A 485 23.13 -47.63 -40.75
C THR A 485 24.41 -47.06 -41.35
N VAL A 486 25.38 -46.73 -40.51
CA VAL A 486 26.65 -46.10 -40.86
C VAL A 486 27.80 -47.08 -40.63
N GLU A 487 28.62 -47.26 -41.65
CA GLU A 487 29.74 -48.20 -41.66
C GLU A 487 30.95 -47.57 -42.37
N ILE A 488 32.15 -48.01 -42.00
CA ILE A 488 33.40 -47.58 -42.64
C ILE A 488 33.91 -48.70 -43.53
N TYR A 489 34.14 -48.37 -44.80
CA TYR A 489 34.74 -49.26 -45.79
C TYR A 489 36.09 -48.72 -46.23
N VAL A 490 36.97 -49.64 -46.56
CA VAL A 490 38.31 -49.35 -47.06
C VAL A 490 38.59 -50.10 -48.35
N CYS A 491 39.47 -49.55 -49.16
CA CYS A 491 39.99 -50.20 -50.35
C CYS A 491 41.49 -49.90 -50.47
N CYS A 492 42.26 -50.87 -50.93
CA CYS A 492 43.66 -50.67 -51.30
C CYS A 492 43.87 -51.14 -52.75
N GLY A 493 44.59 -50.37 -53.57
CA GLY A 493 44.96 -50.77 -54.93
C GLY A 493 45.83 -52.04 -55.01
N SER A 494 46.36 -52.52 -53.88
CA SER A 494 47.13 -53.76 -53.77
C SER A 494 46.62 -54.63 -52.63
N ALA A 495 46.86 -55.94 -52.69
CA ALA A 495 46.59 -56.82 -51.55
C ALA A 495 47.49 -56.42 -50.38
N CYS A 496 46.90 -56.20 -49.21
CA CYS A 496 47.59 -55.82 -47.98
C CYS A 496 46.75 -56.22 -46.76
N ASN A 497 47.14 -55.79 -45.57
CA ASN A 497 46.33 -56.01 -44.37
C ASN A 497 46.04 -54.68 -43.66
N LEU A 498 44.96 -54.62 -42.88
CA LEU A 498 44.75 -53.54 -41.92
C LEU A 498 45.33 -53.91 -40.56
N SER A 499 45.89 -52.93 -39.86
CA SER A 499 46.24 -53.06 -38.46
C SER A 499 44.96 -53.18 -37.64
N LEU A 500 44.92 -54.17 -36.74
CA LEU A 500 43.90 -54.24 -35.69
C LEU A 500 44.43 -53.77 -34.33
N ALA A 501 45.48 -52.92 -34.34
CA ALA A 501 45.92 -52.20 -33.16
C ALA A 501 44.97 -51.03 -32.84
N THR A 502 45.04 -50.55 -31.59
CA THR A 502 44.16 -49.49 -31.03
C THR A 502 44.21 -48.14 -31.78
N ASP A 503 45.14 -48.02 -32.70
CA ASP A 503 45.44 -46.84 -33.52
C ASP A 503 44.41 -46.64 -34.65
N SER A 504 43.64 -47.68 -34.99
CA SER A 504 42.52 -47.59 -35.94
C SER A 504 41.18 -47.45 -35.20
N ASN A 505 40.41 -46.43 -35.54
CA ASN A 505 39.14 -46.12 -34.87
C ASN A 505 38.05 -45.60 -35.80
N PHE A 506 36.82 -45.68 -35.30
CA PHE A 506 35.61 -45.11 -35.89
C PHE A 506 34.88 -44.35 -34.78
N GLU A 507 34.67 -43.06 -35.00
CA GLU A 507 34.02 -42.13 -34.10
C GLU A 507 32.87 -41.46 -34.83
N ILE A 508 31.71 -41.38 -34.17
CA ILE A 508 30.56 -40.65 -34.71
C ILE A 508 29.81 -39.99 -33.55
N VAL A 509 29.46 -38.72 -33.71
CA VAL A 509 28.69 -37.95 -32.72
C VAL A 509 27.70 -37.02 -33.41
N ARG A 510 26.47 -36.95 -32.89
CA ARG A 510 25.49 -35.98 -33.37
C ARG A 510 25.88 -34.56 -32.94
N VAL A 511 25.91 -33.63 -33.89
CA VAL A 511 26.33 -32.22 -33.71
C VAL A 511 25.28 -31.18 -34.10
N ALA A 512 24.17 -31.58 -34.75
CA ALA A 512 22.99 -30.74 -34.94
C ALA A 512 21.71 -31.57 -35.02
#